data_AF-E2ZAU1-F1
#
_entry.id   AF-E2ZAU1-F1
#
_cell.length_a   1.000
_cell.length_b   1.000
_cell.length_c   1.000
_cell.angle_alpha   90.00
_cell.angle_beta   90.00
_cell.angle_gamma   90.00
#
_symmetry.space_group_name_H-M   'P 1'
#
loop_
_entity.id
_entity.type
_entity.pdbx_description
1 polymer ?
#
loop_
_entity_poly.entity_id
_entity_poly.type
_entity_poly.pdbx_seq_one_letter_code
_entity_poly.pdbx_strand_id
1 'polypeptide(L)'
;MSIKLSDDTLAAYNNSLSTIKEFNAKDLVRRDELGAEMSFADAEDDFESAIGLFKGLLDIDITRIPPSRVMVLISDMDNFISCIQAIKDFSSTQGVDTRQSLINDIINSYNGWFNDISPVIAYCIKADTDYDALKRQAQQARDDIVAELKQAKTEREETKQQTDEIIAAVQKAAHSVGVTNHTVNFQEAATSFEMEKGYWARRILWLSIVIVAYSLVSFWYCPIQLEEPYLYHFLQAALPRFTGLVVLFYGLTICSRNYRAQAHNYIINKNKQNALSTFETFVNASSNEEIRNAVLLQTTKAIFSNPQSGYLKEDGSSDDSAHIIEIIKDVSKLTNR
;
A
#
# COMPACT_ATOMS: atom_id res chain seq x y z
N MET A 1 -10.27 26.02 -47.36
CA MET A 1 -11.42 26.58 -48.11
C MET A 1 -12.35 25.41 -48.40
N SER A 2 -13.55 25.39 -47.81
CA SER A 2 -14.51 24.30 -48.04
C SER A 2 -15.13 24.46 -49.44
N ILE A 3 -15.06 23.41 -50.23
CA ILE A 3 -15.66 23.30 -51.56
C ILE A 3 -17.10 22.82 -51.36
N LYS A 4 -18.05 23.53 -51.98
CA LYS A 4 -19.46 23.18 -51.88
C LYS A 4 -19.75 21.91 -52.69
N LEU A 5 -19.94 20.80 -51.99
CA LEU A 5 -20.46 19.55 -52.55
C LEU A 5 -21.99 19.61 -52.64
N SER A 6 -22.59 18.85 -53.56
CA SER A 6 -24.06 18.70 -53.56
C SER A 6 -24.50 17.82 -52.39
N ASP A 7 -25.70 18.08 -51.86
CA ASP A 7 -26.26 17.31 -50.74
C ASP A 7 -26.37 15.81 -51.10
N ASP A 8 -26.68 15.49 -52.36
CA ASP A 8 -26.73 14.12 -52.88
C ASP A 8 -25.36 13.43 -52.83
N THR A 9 -24.28 14.14 -53.18
CA THR A 9 -22.91 13.58 -53.17
C THR A 9 -22.46 13.29 -51.74
N LEU A 10 -22.75 14.19 -50.80
CA LEU A 10 -22.45 14.01 -49.39
C LEU A 10 -23.23 12.84 -48.78
N ALA A 11 -24.51 12.71 -49.12
CA ALA A 11 -25.34 11.60 -48.66
C ALA A 11 -24.83 10.25 -49.19
N ALA A 12 -24.48 10.17 -50.47
CA ALA A 12 -23.95 8.94 -51.08
C ALA A 12 -22.61 8.50 -50.45
N TYR A 13 -21.69 9.44 -50.24
CA TYR A 13 -20.42 9.17 -49.57
C TYR A 13 -20.63 8.66 -48.13
N ASN A 14 -21.45 9.36 -47.33
CA ASN A 14 -21.69 9.00 -45.94
C ASN A 14 -22.39 7.64 -45.79
N ASN A 15 -23.29 7.29 -46.71
CA ASN A 15 -23.97 5.98 -46.72
C ASN A 15 -23.00 4.83 -47.05
N SER A 16 -22.14 5.04 -48.04
CA SER A 16 -21.10 4.06 -48.39
C SER A 16 -20.11 3.89 -47.23
N LEU A 17 -19.74 4.99 -46.58
CA LEU A 17 -18.79 5.00 -45.48
C LEU A 17 -19.35 4.32 -44.22
N SER A 18 -20.62 4.56 -43.89
CA SER A 18 -21.28 3.90 -42.77
C SER A 18 -21.41 2.39 -43.00
N THR A 19 -21.65 1.96 -44.24
CA THR A 19 -21.67 0.54 -44.61
C THR A 19 -20.30 -0.10 -44.42
N ILE A 20 -19.24 0.55 -44.92
CA ILE A 20 -17.85 0.05 -44.82
C ILE A 20 -17.37 0.00 -43.36
N LYS A 21 -17.81 0.94 -42.52
CA LYS A 21 -17.45 0.99 -41.09
C LYS A 21 -17.72 -0.34 -40.38
N GLU A 22 -18.85 -0.98 -40.71
CA GLU A 22 -19.31 -2.24 -40.12
C GLU A 22 -18.55 -3.47 -40.65
N PHE A 23 -17.72 -3.34 -41.69
CA PHE A 23 -17.00 -4.49 -42.25
C PHE A 23 -15.82 -4.92 -41.39
N ASN A 24 -15.63 -6.23 -41.27
CA ASN A 24 -14.54 -6.87 -40.55
C ASN A 24 -14.02 -8.06 -41.37
N ALA A 25 -12.70 -8.15 -41.56
CA ALA A 25 -12.07 -9.23 -42.33
C ALA A 25 -12.41 -10.62 -41.77
N LYS A 26 -12.51 -10.75 -40.44
CA LYS A 26 -12.81 -12.01 -39.76
C LYS A 26 -14.18 -12.58 -40.14
N ASP A 27 -15.16 -11.70 -40.36
CA ASP A 27 -16.51 -12.10 -40.74
C ASP A 27 -16.58 -12.65 -42.17
N LEU A 28 -15.59 -12.33 -43.01
CA LEU A 28 -15.53 -12.74 -44.42
C LEU A 28 -14.86 -14.10 -44.61
N VAL A 29 -14.08 -14.56 -43.63
CA VAL A 29 -13.38 -15.85 -43.67
C VAL A 29 -14.38 -17.02 -43.77
N ARG A 30 -15.51 -16.95 -43.06
CA ARG A 30 -16.63 -17.92 -43.12
C ARG A 30 -16.23 -19.40 -42.98
N ARG A 31 -15.22 -19.69 -42.15
CA ARG A 31 -14.67 -21.05 -41.96
C ARG A 31 -15.67 -22.04 -41.40
N ASP A 32 -16.53 -21.60 -40.48
CA ASP A 32 -17.53 -22.47 -39.85
C ASP A 32 -18.68 -22.84 -40.80
N GLU A 33 -19.01 -21.98 -41.77
CA GLU A 33 -20.10 -22.18 -42.72
C GLU A 33 -19.66 -22.95 -43.98
N LEU A 34 -18.48 -22.63 -44.51
CA LEU A 34 -18.00 -23.15 -45.79
C LEU A 34 -16.99 -24.31 -45.63
N GLY A 35 -16.51 -24.56 -44.41
CA GLY A 35 -15.49 -25.56 -44.13
C GLY A 35 -14.09 -25.16 -44.62
N ALA A 36 -13.09 -26.02 -44.37
CA ALA A 36 -11.68 -25.69 -44.60
C ALA A 36 -11.34 -25.39 -46.07
N GLU A 37 -11.95 -26.10 -47.02
CA GLU A 37 -11.59 -26.01 -48.44
C GLU A 37 -12.28 -24.86 -49.20
N MET A 38 -13.46 -24.42 -48.74
CA MET A 38 -14.25 -23.37 -49.43
C MET A 38 -14.32 -22.05 -48.66
N SER A 39 -13.78 -21.99 -47.44
CA SER A 39 -13.63 -20.74 -46.67
C SER A 39 -12.67 -19.75 -47.33
N PHE A 40 -12.77 -18.46 -47.01
CA PHE A 40 -11.87 -17.41 -47.54
C PHE A 40 -10.68 -17.13 -46.61
N ALA A 41 -10.26 -18.12 -45.82
CA ALA A 41 -9.30 -17.90 -44.75
C ALA A 41 -7.87 -17.61 -45.23
N ASP A 42 -7.54 -17.98 -46.46
CA ASP A 42 -6.27 -17.69 -47.12
C ASP A 42 -6.14 -16.23 -47.58
N ALA A 43 -7.24 -15.51 -47.68
CA ALA A 43 -7.29 -14.10 -48.13
C ALA A 43 -7.65 -13.12 -47.00
N GLU A 44 -7.60 -13.55 -45.73
CA GLU A 44 -7.95 -12.70 -44.57
C GLU A 44 -7.11 -11.42 -44.52
N ASP A 45 -5.80 -11.54 -44.72
CA ASP A 45 -4.86 -10.40 -44.71
C ASP A 45 -5.12 -9.40 -45.85
N ASP A 46 -5.53 -9.91 -47.03
CA ASP A 46 -5.90 -9.08 -48.18
C ASP A 46 -7.18 -8.28 -47.88
N PHE A 47 -8.16 -8.91 -47.22
CA PHE A 47 -9.38 -8.25 -46.80
C PHE A 47 -9.10 -7.21 -45.71
N GLU A 48 -8.24 -7.51 -44.74
CA GLU A 48 -7.86 -6.56 -43.70
C GLU A 48 -7.19 -5.31 -44.29
N SER A 49 -6.28 -5.52 -45.26
CA SER A 49 -5.61 -4.44 -45.98
C SER A 49 -6.59 -3.55 -46.77
N ALA A 50 -7.52 -4.16 -47.50
CA ALA A 50 -8.55 -3.44 -48.26
C ALA A 50 -9.52 -2.68 -47.34
N ILE A 51 -10.05 -3.33 -46.31
CA ILE A 51 -10.95 -2.70 -45.32
C ILE A 51 -10.23 -1.55 -44.61
N GLY A 52 -8.96 -1.75 -44.21
CA GLY A 52 -8.16 -0.74 -43.54
C GLY A 52 -7.96 0.52 -44.38
N LEU A 53 -7.71 0.37 -45.68
CA LEU A 53 -7.57 1.50 -46.61
C LEU A 53 -8.84 2.37 -46.64
N PHE A 54 -10.02 1.76 -46.82
CA PHE A 54 -11.28 2.52 -46.84
C PHE A 54 -11.67 3.05 -45.45
N LYS A 55 -11.33 2.35 -44.36
CA LYS A 55 -11.55 2.87 -42.99
C LYS A 55 -10.69 4.10 -42.69
N GLY A 56 -9.57 4.27 -43.38
CA GLY A 56 -8.77 5.51 -43.33
C GLY A 56 -9.54 6.78 -43.77
N LEU A 57 -10.69 6.62 -44.44
CA LEU A 57 -11.57 7.72 -44.85
C LEU A 57 -12.57 8.18 -43.77
N LEU A 58 -12.67 7.47 -42.63
CA LEU A 58 -13.70 7.72 -41.60
C LEU A 58 -13.60 9.12 -40.97
N ASP A 59 -12.39 9.60 -40.75
CA ASP A 59 -12.13 10.86 -40.03
C ASP A 59 -11.75 12.01 -40.97
N ILE A 60 -12.01 11.86 -42.27
CA ILE A 60 -11.59 12.84 -43.29
C ILE A 60 -12.70 13.82 -43.64
N ASP A 61 -12.39 15.11 -43.55
CA ASP A 61 -13.22 16.19 -44.09
C ASP A 61 -13.13 16.25 -45.62
N ILE A 62 -14.04 15.52 -46.29
CA ILE A 62 -14.13 15.48 -47.75
C ILE A 62 -14.55 16.80 -48.39
N THR A 63 -15.03 17.77 -47.62
CA THR A 63 -15.43 19.08 -48.17
C THR A 63 -14.23 19.89 -48.69
N ARG A 64 -13.00 19.42 -48.45
CA ARG A 64 -11.76 20.07 -48.91
C ARG A 64 -11.26 19.57 -50.25
N ILE A 65 -11.94 18.59 -50.84
CA ILE A 65 -11.50 17.87 -52.03
C ILE A 65 -12.39 18.26 -53.23
N PRO A 66 -11.86 18.32 -54.47
CA PRO A 66 -12.67 18.56 -55.66
C PRO A 66 -13.82 17.54 -55.81
N PRO A 67 -15.03 17.95 -56.23
CA PRO A 67 -16.17 17.05 -56.36
C PRO A 67 -15.91 15.85 -57.27
N SER A 68 -15.12 16.03 -58.32
CA SER A 68 -14.72 14.93 -59.22
C SER A 68 -13.94 13.83 -58.50
N ARG A 69 -13.11 14.18 -57.52
CA ARG A 69 -12.37 13.21 -56.71
C ARG A 69 -13.27 12.53 -55.69
N VAL A 70 -14.23 13.25 -55.11
CA VAL A 70 -15.23 12.65 -54.22
C VAL A 70 -16.08 11.62 -54.98
N MET A 71 -16.45 11.90 -56.23
CA MET A 71 -17.16 10.93 -57.08
C MET A 71 -16.35 9.67 -57.38
N VAL A 72 -15.03 9.80 -57.59
CA VAL A 72 -14.13 8.64 -57.74
C VAL A 72 -14.11 7.81 -56.46
N LEU A 73 -13.97 8.46 -55.29
CA LEU A 73 -14.03 7.74 -54.00
C LEU A 73 -15.35 7.00 -53.80
N ILE A 74 -16.48 7.62 -54.13
CA ILE A 74 -17.79 6.95 -54.04
C ILE A 74 -17.82 5.72 -54.95
N SER A 75 -17.34 5.85 -56.20
CA SER A 75 -17.27 4.72 -57.13
C SER A 75 -16.38 3.59 -56.60
N ASP A 76 -15.26 3.91 -55.99
CA ASP A 76 -14.34 2.93 -55.40
C ASP A 76 -14.99 2.24 -54.18
N MET A 77 -15.69 3.01 -53.35
CA MET A 77 -16.42 2.49 -52.19
C MET A 77 -17.58 1.58 -52.60
N ASP A 78 -18.35 1.95 -53.62
CA ASP A 78 -19.44 1.14 -54.16
C ASP A 78 -18.91 -0.17 -54.78
N ASN A 79 -17.80 -0.09 -55.51
CA ASN A 79 -17.12 -1.26 -56.06
C ASN A 79 -16.63 -2.19 -54.94
N PHE A 80 -16.01 -1.63 -53.89
CA PHE A 80 -15.56 -2.40 -52.73
C PHE A 80 -16.72 -3.05 -51.98
N ILE A 81 -17.80 -2.32 -51.69
CA ILE A 81 -19.01 -2.85 -51.05
C ILE A 81 -19.59 -4.00 -51.87
N SER A 82 -19.64 -3.86 -53.20
CA SER A 82 -20.13 -4.90 -54.10
C SER A 82 -19.26 -6.18 -54.04
N CYS A 83 -17.93 -6.03 -54.00
CA CYS A 83 -17.01 -7.17 -53.84
C CYS A 83 -17.25 -7.90 -52.51
N ILE A 84 -17.41 -7.15 -51.42
CA ILE A 84 -17.66 -7.71 -50.08
C ILE A 84 -19.03 -8.40 -50.02
N GLN A 85 -20.06 -7.84 -50.64
CA GLN A 85 -21.38 -8.47 -50.74
C GLN A 85 -21.32 -9.77 -51.53
N ALA A 86 -20.60 -9.81 -52.65
CA ALA A 86 -20.43 -11.03 -53.43
C ALA A 86 -19.74 -12.15 -52.64
N ILE A 87 -18.78 -11.82 -51.76
CA ILE A 87 -18.14 -12.79 -50.85
C ILE A 87 -19.11 -13.28 -49.77
N LYS A 88 -19.95 -12.38 -49.22
CA LYS A 88 -20.98 -12.76 -48.24
C LYS A 88 -22.06 -13.64 -48.84
N ASP A 89 -22.42 -13.41 -50.10
CA ASP A 89 -23.45 -14.16 -50.83
C ASP A 89 -22.90 -15.45 -51.47
N PHE A 90 -21.58 -15.67 -51.43
CA PHE A 90 -20.96 -16.88 -51.96
C PHE A 90 -21.50 -18.15 -51.28
N SER A 91 -21.69 -19.21 -52.07
CA SER A 91 -22.12 -20.53 -51.59
C SER A 91 -21.23 -21.64 -52.13
N SER A 92 -21.04 -22.70 -51.35
CA SER A 92 -20.18 -23.84 -51.72
C SER A 92 -20.60 -24.54 -53.02
N THR A 93 -21.83 -24.36 -53.48
CA THR A 93 -22.33 -24.87 -54.77
C THR A 93 -21.74 -24.16 -55.99
N GLN A 94 -21.13 -22.98 -55.83
CA GLN A 94 -20.54 -22.20 -56.92
C GLN A 94 -19.10 -22.62 -57.27
N GLY A 95 -18.48 -23.48 -56.45
CA GLY A 95 -17.16 -24.07 -56.70
C GLY A 95 -15.96 -23.16 -56.37
N VAL A 96 -14.76 -23.77 -56.41
CA VAL A 96 -13.49 -23.15 -56.03
C VAL A 96 -13.07 -22.03 -56.98
N ASP A 97 -13.37 -22.16 -58.27
CA ASP A 97 -12.98 -21.16 -59.28
C ASP A 97 -13.69 -19.82 -59.03
N THR A 98 -14.99 -19.86 -58.70
CA THR A 98 -15.77 -18.67 -58.36
C THR A 98 -15.23 -18.01 -57.09
N ARG A 99 -14.94 -18.81 -56.05
CA ARG A 99 -14.31 -18.33 -54.81
C ARG A 99 -13.01 -17.61 -55.10
N GLN A 100 -12.13 -18.20 -55.92
CA GLN A 100 -10.83 -17.60 -56.23
C GLN A 100 -10.98 -16.31 -57.05
N SER A 101 -11.98 -16.23 -57.95
CA SER A 101 -12.26 -14.99 -58.68
C SER A 101 -12.62 -13.86 -57.74
N LEU A 102 -13.48 -14.10 -56.73
CA LEU A 102 -13.89 -13.08 -55.77
C LEU A 102 -12.70 -12.54 -54.94
N ILE A 103 -11.77 -13.42 -54.57
CA ILE A 103 -10.52 -13.02 -53.90
C ILE A 103 -9.68 -12.14 -54.85
N ASN A 104 -9.50 -12.60 -56.08
CA ASN A 104 -8.71 -11.89 -57.09
C ASN A 104 -9.31 -10.52 -57.44
N ASP A 105 -10.63 -10.37 -57.40
CA ASP A 105 -11.30 -9.08 -57.67
C ASP A 105 -10.89 -8.01 -56.66
N ILE A 106 -10.77 -8.37 -55.38
CA ILE A 106 -10.28 -7.46 -54.33
C ILE A 106 -8.80 -7.17 -54.53
N ILE A 107 -7.97 -8.20 -54.72
CA ILE A 107 -6.52 -8.06 -54.88
C ILE A 107 -6.17 -7.17 -56.08
N ASN A 108 -6.83 -7.40 -57.21
CA ASN A 108 -6.57 -6.66 -58.45
C ASN A 108 -7.06 -5.20 -58.36
N SER A 109 -8.15 -4.96 -57.62
CA SER A 109 -8.71 -3.60 -57.45
C SER A 109 -7.94 -2.77 -56.42
N TYR A 110 -7.25 -3.41 -55.46
CA TYR A 110 -6.53 -2.74 -54.37
C TYR A 110 -5.57 -1.64 -54.84
N ASN A 111 -4.78 -1.89 -55.89
CA ASN A 111 -3.84 -0.91 -56.40
C ASN A 111 -4.55 0.36 -56.95
N GLY A 112 -5.72 0.20 -57.56
CA GLY A 112 -6.54 1.32 -58.01
C GLY A 112 -7.03 2.15 -56.83
N TRP A 113 -7.69 1.49 -55.88
CA TRP A 113 -8.19 2.12 -54.66
C TRP A 113 -7.07 2.84 -53.89
N PHE A 114 -5.91 2.23 -53.74
CA PHE A 114 -4.78 2.85 -53.03
C PHE A 114 -4.31 4.13 -53.71
N ASN A 115 -4.21 4.13 -55.04
CA ASN A 115 -3.75 5.30 -55.80
C ASN A 115 -4.75 6.47 -55.74
N ASP A 116 -6.05 6.19 -55.62
CA ASP A 116 -7.08 7.23 -55.53
C ASP A 116 -7.32 7.71 -54.09
N ILE A 117 -7.26 6.81 -53.11
CA ILE A 117 -7.53 7.10 -51.68
C ILE A 117 -6.31 7.70 -50.97
N SER A 118 -5.10 7.18 -51.19
CA SER A 118 -3.91 7.60 -50.44
C SER A 118 -3.59 9.10 -50.55
N PRO A 119 -3.64 9.72 -51.75
CA PRO A 119 -3.40 11.16 -51.88
C PRO A 119 -4.45 12.01 -51.17
N VAL A 120 -5.70 11.54 -51.13
CA VAL A 120 -6.79 12.20 -50.41
C VAL A 120 -6.51 12.21 -48.91
N ILE A 121 -6.15 11.05 -48.34
CA ILE A 121 -5.78 10.93 -46.93
C ILE A 121 -4.63 11.87 -46.60
N ALA A 122 -3.55 11.82 -47.40
CA ALA A 122 -2.37 12.65 -47.17
C ALA A 122 -2.67 14.16 -47.24
N TYR A 123 -3.50 14.58 -48.21
CA TYR A 123 -3.89 15.98 -48.35
C TYR A 123 -4.79 16.45 -47.21
N CYS A 124 -5.81 15.68 -46.86
CA CYS A 124 -6.78 16.08 -45.83
C CYS A 124 -6.15 16.12 -44.44
N ILE A 125 -5.32 15.16 -44.07
CA ILE A 125 -4.57 15.18 -42.80
C ILE A 125 -3.66 16.42 -42.73
N LYS A 126 -2.93 16.70 -43.83
CA LYS A 126 -2.05 17.87 -43.90
C LYS A 126 -2.84 19.19 -43.87
N ALA A 127 -4.00 19.24 -44.51
CA ALA A 127 -4.84 20.42 -44.54
C ALA A 127 -5.52 20.67 -43.19
N ASP A 128 -5.78 19.62 -42.40
CA ASP A 128 -6.42 19.71 -41.08
C ASP A 128 -5.44 20.00 -39.94
N THR A 129 -4.17 19.62 -40.10
CA THR A 129 -3.13 19.89 -39.11
C THR A 129 -2.58 21.31 -39.26
N ASP A 130 -3.06 22.27 -38.47
CA ASP A 130 -2.38 23.56 -38.27
C ASP A 130 -1.05 23.34 -37.51
N TYR A 131 -0.03 22.94 -38.25
CA TYR A 131 1.30 22.61 -37.75
C TYR A 131 1.92 23.79 -36.97
N ASP A 132 1.58 25.02 -37.32
CA ASP A 132 2.08 26.23 -36.67
C ASP A 132 1.38 26.48 -35.33
N ALA A 133 0.11 26.12 -35.19
CA ALA A 133 -0.58 26.12 -33.89
C ALA A 133 -0.02 25.03 -32.96
N LEU A 134 0.19 23.82 -33.48
CA LEU A 134 0.73 22.70 -32.70
C LEU A 134 2.16 22.98 -32.22
N LYS A 135 3.01 23.56 -33.09
CA LYS A 135 4.39 23.93 -32.75
C LYS A 135 4.43 25.01 -31.66
N ARG A 136 3.53 25.99 -31.71
CA ARG A 136 3.40 27.02 -30.66
C ARG A 136 2.97 26.43 -29.33
N GLN A 137 1.99 25.53 -29.32
CA GLN A 137 1.55 24.84 -28.10
C GLN A 137 2.66 23.97 -27.50
N ALA A 138 3.42 23.24 -28.33
CA ALA A 138 4.53 22.42 -27.87
C ALA A 138 5.67 23.26 -27.28
N GLN A 139 5.96 24.43 -27.86
CA GLN A 139 6.95 25.36 -27.32
C GLN A 139 6.50 25.96 -25.99
N GLN A 140 5.23 26.39 -25.91
CA GLN A 140 4.67 26.94 -24.68
C GLN A 140 4.64 25.91 -23.55
N ALA A 141 4.17 24.68 -23.82
CA ALA A 141 4.18 23.60 -22.85
C ALA A 141 5.60 23.25 -22.37
N ARG A 142 6.60 23.31 -23.26
CA ARG A 142 8.01 23.12 -22.88
C ARG A 142 8.48 24.22 -21.93
N ASP A 143 8.18 25.47 -22.24
CA ASP A 143 8.61 26.61 -21.43
C ASP A 143 7.93 26.59 -20.05
N ASP A 144 6.66 26.21 -19.98
CA ASP A 144 5.92 26.03 -18.73
C ASP A 144 6.52 24.89 -17.87
N ILE A 145 6.82 23.73 -18.49
CA ILE A 145 7.49 22.61 -17.81
C ILE A 145 8.86 23.03 -17.27
N VAL A 146 9.64 23.80 -18.04
CA VAL A 146 10.95 24.29 -17.60
C VAL A 146 10.82 25.26 -16.44
N ALA A 147 9.80 26.13 -16.46
CA ALA A 147 9.52 27.06 -15.36
C ALA A 147 9.11 26.31 -14.08
N GLU A 148 8.18 25.36 -14.17
CA GLU A 148 7.75 24.52 -13.05
C GLU A 148 8.92 23.69 -12.49
N LEU A 149 9.75 23.09 -13.34
CA LEU A 149 10.94 22.35 -12.89
C LEU A 149 11.93 23.24 -12.14
N LYS A 150 12.09 24.49 -12.57
CA LYS A 150 12.97 25.45 -11.90
C LYS A 150 12.40 25.88 -10.55
N GLN A 151 11.10 26.10 -10.46
CA GLN A 151 10.41 26.41 -9.21
C GLN A 151 10.49 25.22 -8.24
N ALA A 152 10.13 24.01 -8.69
CA ALA A 152 10.22 22.79 -7.90
C ALA A 152 11.66 22.50 -7.42
N LYS A 153 12.68 22.80 -8.24
CA LYS A 153 14.09 22.68 -7.82
C LYS A 153 14.45 23.71 -6.75
N THR A 154 13.93 24.93 -6.85
CA THR A 154 14.18 25.99 -5.86
C THR A 154 13.48 25.67 -4.54
N GLU A 155 12.21 25.30 -4.58
CA GLU A 155 11.44 24.83 -3.41
C GLU A 155 12.10 23.60 -2.76
N ARG A 156 12.64 22.68 -3.56
CA ARG A 156 13.39 21.51 -3.04
C ARG A 156 14.68 21.92 -2.33
N GLU A 157 15.42 22.90 -2.86
CA GLU A 157 16.65 23.39 -2.22
C GLU A 157 16.35 24.16 -0.93
N GLU A 158 15.30 24.97 -0.93
CA GLU A 158 14.79 25.67 0.27
C GLU A 158 14.30 24.67 1.32
N THR A 159 13.52 23.66 0.91
CA THR A 159 13.07 22.58 1.80
C THR A 159 14.25 21.79 2.37
N LYS A 160 15.29 21.55 1.56
CA LYS A 160 16.51 20.89 2.02
C LYS A 160 17.25 21.74 3.05
N GLN A 161 17.42 23.04 2.81
CA GLN A 161 18.03 23.96 3.78
C GLN A 161 17.23 24.02 5.08
N GLN A 162 15.90 24.13 5.01
CA GLN A 162 15.03 24.10 6.19
C GLN A 162 15.12 22.75 6.93
N THR A 163 15.21 21.64 6.19
CA THR A 163 15.38 20.31 6.77
C THR A 163 16.74 20.17 7.46
N ASP A 164 17.82 20.66 6.85
CA ASP A 164 19.16 20.69 7.45
C ASP A 164 19.20 21.59 8.70
N GLU A 165 18.51 22.73 8.67
CA GLU A 165 18.35 23.60 9.85
C GLU A 165 17.52 22.96 10.96
N ILE A 166 16.43 22.26 10.63
CA ILE A 166 15.62 21.50 11.59
C ILE A 166 16.42 20.33 12.16
N ILE A 167 17.17 19.59 11.34
CA ILE A 167 18.07 18.53 11.79
C ILE A 167 19.13 19.12 12.72
N ALA A 168 19.74 20.25 12.37
CA ALA A 168 20.71 20.92 13.22
C ALA A 168 20.07 21.41 14.53
N ALA A 169 18.84 21.92 14.49
CA ALA A 169 18.09 22.35 15.67
C ALA A 169 17.68 21.16 16.55
N VAL A 170 17.26 20.04 15.96
CA VAL A 170 16.92 18.79 16.65
C VAL A 170 18.16 18.13 17.22
N GLN A 171 19.28 18.09 16.49
CA GLN A 171 20.57 17.62 17.01
C GLN A 171 21.05 18.50 18.15
N LYS A 172 20.95 19.83 18.01
CA LYS A 172 21.31 20.78 19.06
C LYS A 172 20.40 20.64 20.29
N ALA A 173 19.09 20.44 20.12
CA ALA A 173 18.15 20.16 21.20
C ALA A 173 18.40 18.79 21.85
N ALA A 174 18.70 17.75 21.06
CA ALA A 174 19.06 16.43 21.55
C ALA A 174 20.39 16.44 22.33
N HIS A 175 21.38 17.20 21.85
CA HIS A 175 22.67 17.39 22.53
C HIS A 175 22.57 18.34 23.75
N SER A 176 21.64 19.30 23.77
CA SER A 176 21.56 20.29 24.86
C SER A 176 20.55 19.97 25.96
N VAL A 177 19.59 19.06 25.76
CA VAL A 177 18.49 18.89 26.75
C VAL A 177 18.14 17.42 27.10
N GLY A 178 18.43 16.40 26.29
CA GLY A 178 17.62 15.17 26.36
C GLY A 178 18.14 13.95 27.14
N VAL A 179 19.32 13.42 26.81
CA VAL A 179 19.55 11.97 27.03
C VAL A 179 20.30 11.67 28.33
N THR A 180 21.23 12.53 28.74
CA THR A 180 22.06 12.28 29.94
C THR A 180 21.28 12.51 31.24
N ASN A 181 20.46 13.57 31.32
CA ASN A 181 19.69 13.88 32.53
C ASN A 181 18.59 12.86 32.81
N HIS A 182 17.85 12.40 31.80
CA HIS A 182 16.79 11.39 32.01
C HIS A 182 17.37 10.01 32.32
N THR A 183 18.50 9.63 31.73
CA THR A 183 19.21 8.40 32.09
C THR A 183 19.67 8.42 33.55
N VAL A 184 20.21 9.56 34.01
CA VAL A 184 20.59 9.75 35.42
C VAL A 184 19.36 9.73 36.32
N ASN A 185 18.28 10.43 35.98
CA ASN A 185 17.04 10.43 36.78
C ASN A 185 16.42 9.03 36.92
N PHE A 186 16.40 8.23 35.85
CA PHE A 186 15.91 6.85 35.91
C PHE A 186 16.87 5.93 36.68
N GLN A 187 18.18 6.16 36.59
CA GLN A 187 19.17 5.47 37.42
C GLN A 187 18.97 5.80 38.91
N GLU A 188 18.82 7.07 39.27
CA GLU A 188 18.56 7.51 40.64
C GLU A 188 17.25 6.91 41.17
N ALA A 189 16.16 7.01 40.41
CA ALA A 189 14.89 6.39 40.74
C ALA A 189 15.01 4.86 40.93
N ALA A 190 15.72 4.17 40.04
CA ALA A 190 15.98 2.74 40.17
C ALA A 190 16.76 2.44 41.46
N THR A 191 17.83 3.16 41.75
CA THR A 191 18.61 2.94 43.00
C THR A 191 17.79 3.19 44.25
N SER A 192 16.92 4.20 44.26
CA SER A 192 15.98 4.46 45.36
C SER A 192 15.04 3.26 45.58
N PHE A 193 14.43 2.75 44.51
CA PHE A 193 13.57 1.56 44.59
C PHE A 193 14.34 0.28 44.95
N GLU A 194 15.60 0.16 44.58
CA GLU A 194 16.47 -0.95 44.99
C GLU A 194 16.72 -0.95 46.50
N MET A 195 17.00 0.22 47.07
CA MET A 195 17.16 0.40 48.52
C MET A 195 15.86 0.07 49.27
N GLU A 196 14.73 0.61 48.82
CA GLU A 196 13.41 0.36 49.41
C GLU A 196 13.01 -1.12 49.31
N LYS A 197 13.27 -1.77 48.17
CA LYS A 197 13.08 -3.22 48.01
C LYS A 197 13.88 -4.00 49.07
N GLY A 198 15.15 -3.65 49.29
CA GLY A 198 15.99 -4.26 50.32
C GLY A 198 15.47 -4.01 51.73
N TYR A 199 14.96 -2.82 52.01
CA TYR A 199 14.34 -2.48 53.28
C TYR A 199 13.10 -3.34 53.58
N TRP A 200 12.18 -3.48 52.61
CA TRP A 200 11.01 -4.34 52.76
C TRP A 200 11.37 -5.83 52.91
N ALA A 201 12.39 -6.32 52.19
CA ALA A 201 12.88 -7.69 52.36
C ALA A 201 13.37 -7.95 53.80
N ARG A 202 14.10 -7.00 54.38
CA ARG A 202 14.56 -7.09 55.77
C ARG A 202 13.40 -7.05 56.77
N ARG A 203 12.37 -6.23 56.51
CA ARG A 203 11.14 -6.19 57.33
C ARG A 203 10.35 -7.50 57.27
N ILE A 204 10.24 -8.13 56.10
CA ILE A 204 9.62 -9.45 55.93
C ILE A 204 10.37 -10.50 56.77
N LEU A 205 11.71 -10.52 56.69
CA LEU A 205 12.54 -11.44 57.46
C LEU A 205 12.35 -11.23 58.96
N TRP A 206 12.43 -9.99 59.42
CA TRP A 206 12.24 -9.66 60.84
C TRP A 206 10.84 -10.02 61.34
N LEU A 207 9.79 -9.70 60.58
CA LEU A 207 8.42 -10.03 60.96
C LEU A 207 8.18 -11.55 60.98
N SER A 208 8.83 -12.30 60.08
CA SER A 208 8.77 -13.76 60.08
C SER A 208 9.39 -14.35 61.37
N ILE A 209 10.52 -13.79 61.83
CA ILE A 209 11.14 -14.16 63.10
C ILE A 209 10.21 -13.83 64.29
N VAL A 210 9.57 -12.66 64.27
CA VAL A 210 8.61 -12.25 65.30
C VAL A 210 7.40 -13.18 65.36
N ILE A 211 6.87 -13.61 64.21
CA ILE A 211 5.76 -14.58 64.17
C ILE A 211 6.18 -15.89 64.85
N VAL A 212 7.35 -16.43 64.49
CA VAL A 212 7.86 -17.68 65.08
C VAL A 212 8.09 -17.51 66.60
N ALA A 213 8.72 -16.42 67.02
CA ALA A 213 8.96 -16.13 68.43
C ALA A 213 7.65 -15.95 69.22
N TYR A 214 6.67 -15.22 68.67
CA TYR A 214 5.35 -15.03 69.26
C TYR A 214 4.62 -16.37 69.41
N SER A 215 4.64 -17.22 68.38
CA SER A 215 4.06 -18.56 68.44
C SER A 215 4.69 -19.43 69.53
N LEU A 216 6.03 -19.41 69.65
CA LEU A 216 6.75 -20.18 70.68
C LEU A 216 6.44 -19.66 72.09
N VAL A 217 6.52 -18.35 72.31
CA VAL A 217 6.27 -17.71 73.62
C VAL A 217 4.82 -17.91 74.05
N SER A 218 3.87 -17.71 73.13
CA SER A 218 2.44 -17.87 73.41
C SER A 218 2.09 -19.30 73.83
N PHE A 219 2.78 -20.30 73.27
CA PHE A 219 2.58 -21.70 73.59
C PHE A 219 3.30 -22.14 74.89
N TRP A 220 4.50 -21.61 75.15
CA TRP A 220 5.31 -22.01 76.31
C TRP A 220 4.95 -21.28 77.62
N TYR A 221 4.70 -19.97 77.59
CA TYR A 221 4.50 -19.17 78.81
C TYR A 221 3.07 -19.14 79.35
N CYS A 222 2.10 -19.58 78.55
CA CYS A 222 0.69 -19.57 78.94
C CYS A 222 0.02 -20.92 78.58
N PRO A 223 0.30 -21.98 79.36
CA PRO A 223 -0.35 -23.27 79.17
C PRO A 223 -1.87 -23.08 79.29
N ILE A 224 -2.62 -23.66 78.36
CA ILE A 224 -4.09 -23.60 78.39
C ILE A 224 -4.53 -24.50 79.55
N GLN A 225 -4.92 -23.89 80.67
CA GLN A 225 -5.53 -24.60 81.78
C GLN A 225 -6.98 -24.92 81.39
N LEU A 226 -7.28 -26.21 81.24
CA LEU A 226 -8.60 -26.72 80.90
C LEU A 226 -9.39 -26.93 82.18
N GLU A 227 -10.01 -25.87 82.69
CA GLU A 227 -10.97 -25.93 83.79
C GLU A 227 -12.41 -25.92 83.25
N GLU A 228 -13.33 -26.59 83.95
CA GLU A 228 -14.75 -26.51 83.62
C GLU A 228 -15.30 -25.11 83.92
N PRO A 229 -16.07 -24.48 83.02
CA PRO A 229 -16.51 -24.97 81.70
C PRO A 229 -15.44 -24.80 80.59
N TYR A 230 -15.08 -25.94 79.98
CA TYR A 230 -13.94 -26.09 79.07
C TYR A 230 -13.95 -25.13 77.85
N LEU A 231 -15.10 -24.92 77.20
CA LEU A 231 -15.18 -24.09 75.98
C LEU A 231 -14.87 -22.63 76.26
N TYR A 232 -15.35 -22.09 77.38
CA TYR A 232 -15.23 -20.67 77.69
C TYR A 232 -13.77 -20.30 77.95
N HIS A 233 -13.08 -21.05 78.81
CA HIS A 233 -11.67 -20.83 79.12
C HIS A 233 -10.76 -21.08 77.92
N PHE A 234 -11.08 -22.09 77.10
CA PHE A 234 -10.36 -22.33 75.85
C PHE A 234 -10.52 -21.17 74.86
N LEU A 235 -11.74 -20.69 74.61
CA LEU A 235 -11.97 -19.55 73.71
C LEU A 235 -11.28 -18.29 74.22
N GLN A 236 -11.40 -18.00 75.52
CA GLN A 236 -10.79 -16.82 76.15
C GLN A 236 -9.26 -16.82 75.99
N ALA A 237 -8.61 -17.98 76.12
CA ALA A 237 -7.17 -18.11 75.93
C ALA A 237 -6.75 -18.12 74.46
N ALA A 238 -7.53 -18.74 73.57
CA ALA A 238 -7.20 -18.91 72.16
C ALA A 238 -7.44 -17.64 71.33
N LEU A 239 -8.54 -16.92 71.58
CA LEU A 239 -8.99 -15.82 70.74
C LEU A 239 -7.92 -14.71 70.59
N PRO A 240 -7.30 -14.17 71.66
CA PRO A 240 -6.28 -13.12 71.51
C PRO A 240 -5.01 -13.61 70.77
N ARG A 241 -4.67 -14.90 70.90
CA ARG A 241 -3.47 -15.51 70.26
C ARG A 241 -3.66 -15.63 68.76
N PHE A 242 -4.82 -16.11 68.35
CA PHE A 242 -5.20 -16.17 66.94
C PHE A 242 -5.37 -14.77 66.35
N THR A 243 -6.00 -13.85 67.06
CA THR A 243 -6.08 -12.44 66.63
C THR A 243 -4.69 -11.84 66.43
N GLY A 244 -3.76 -12.07 67.37
CA GLY A 244 -2.37 -11.63 67.24
C GLY A 244 -1.66 -12.19 66.01
N LEU A 245 -1.80 -13.50 65.77
CA LEU A 245 -1.22 -14.16 64.58
C LEU A 245 -1.84 -13.65 63.27
N VAL A 246 -3.15 -13.46 63.23
CA VAL A 246 -3.86 -12.91 62.06
C VAL A 246 -3.36 -11.51 61.74
N VAL A 247 -3.17 -10.65 62.75
CA VAL A 247 -2.63 -9.30 62.56
C VAL A 247 -1.19 -9.35 62.04
N LEU A 248 -0.34 -10.21 62.59
CA LEU A 248 1.05 -10.36 62.14
C LEU A 248 1.12 -10.90 60.71
N PHE A 249 0.29 -11.89 60.35
CA PHE A 249 0.22 -12.45 59.00
C PHE A 249 -0.34 -11.45 57.98
N TYR A 250 -1.31 -10.63 58.39
CA TYR A 250 -1.79 -9.52 57.58
C TYR A 250 -0.68 -8.49 57.33
N GLY A 251 0.10 -8.15 58.36
CA GLY A 251 1.30 -7.32 58.22
C GLY A 251 2.32 -7.89 57.24
N LEU A 252 2.54 -9.22 57.26
CA LEU A 252 3.42 -9.91 56.32
C LEU A 252 2.93 -9.80 54.88
N THR A 253 1.61 -9.89 54.68
CA THR A 253 0.97 -9.72 53.37
C THR A 253 1.18 -8.31 52.82
N ILE A 254 1.03 -7.27 53.65
CA ILE A 254 1.30 -5.88 53.26
C ILE A 254 2.78 -5.70 52.90
N CYS A 255 3.70 -6.21 53.74
CA CYS A 255 5.13 -6.11 53.48
C CYS A 255 5.51 -6.80 52.15
N SER A 256 4.93 -7.97 51.87
CA SER A 256 5.14 -8.71 50.63
C SER A 256 4.60 -7.95 49.40
N ARG A 257 3.42 -7.33 49.51
CA ARG A 257 2.87 -6.47 48.45
C ARG A 257 3.77 -5.26 48.17
N ASN A 258 4.25 -4.60 49.21
CA ASN A 258 5.16 -3.46 49.07
C ASN A 258 6.50 -3.89 48.45
N TYR A 259 7.08 -5.01 48.89
CA TYR A 259 8.30 -5.56 48.29
C TYR A 259 8.14 -5.78 46.78
N ARG A 260 7.03 -6.42 46.36
CA ARG A 260 6.73 -6.67 44.95
C ARG A 260 6.55 -5.40 44.14
N ALA A 261 5.86 -4.40 44.70
CA ALA A 261 5.70 -3.09 44.05
C ALA A 261 7.04 -2.38 43.85
N GLN A 262 7.91 -2.37 44.86
CA GLN A 262 9.24 -1.77 44.75
C GLN A 262 10.14 -2.54 43.76
N ALA A 263 10.08 -3.88 43.77
CA ALA A 263 10.82 -4.70 42.81
C ALA A 263 10.35 -4.48 41.36
N HIS A 264 9.04 -4.29 41.15
CA HIS A 264 8.49 -3.94 39.85
C HIS A 264 8.98 -2.57 39.37
N ASN A 265 8.86 -1.55 40.22
CA ASN A 265 9.31 -0.20 39.88
C ASN A 265 10.82 -0.14 39.61
N TYR A 266 11.62 -0.89 40.36
CA TYR A 266 13.05 -1.04 40.11
C TYR A 266 13.32 -1.57 38.69
N ILE A 267 12.71 -2.70 38.30
CA ILE A 267 12.95 -3.33 37.00
C ILE A 267 12.51 -2.42 35.85
N ILE A 268 11.37 -1.75 35.99
CA ILE A 268 10.87 -0.83 34.97
C ILE A 268 11.83 0.34 34.79
N ASN A 269 12.22 1.02 35.87
CA ASN A 269 13.13 2.17 35.76
C ASN A 269 14.51 1.75 35.26
N LYS A 270 15.00 0.56 35.66
CA LYS A 270 16.25 -0.01 35.14
C LYS A 270 16.18 -0.30 33.65
N ASN A 271 15.06 -0.85 33.16
CA ASN A 271 14.86 -1.08 31.74
C ASN A 271 14.85 0.22 30.94
N LYS A 272 14.14 1.25 31.44
CA LYS A 272 14.10 2.59 30.81
C LYS A 272 15.48 3.23 30.73
N GLN A 273 16.25 3.12 31.81
CA GLN A 273 17.65 3.58 31.84
C GLN A 273 18.51 2.83 30.80
N ASN A 274 18.44 1.50 30.76
CA ASN A 274 19.23 0.70 29.83
C ASN A 274 18.87 1.01 28.37
N ALA A 275 17.59 1.20 28.07
CA ALA A 275 17.12 1.59 26.73
C ALA A 275 17.70 2.95 26.30
N LEU A 276 17.68 3.96 27.18
CA LEU A 276 18.24 5.28 26.91
C LEU A 276 19.76 5.25 26.72
N SER A 277 20.49 4.53 27.57
CA SER A 277 21.94 4.39 27.47
C SER A 277 22.36 3.66 26.18
N THR A 278 21.57 2.66 25.78
CA THR A 278 21.79 1.91 24.54
C THR A 278 21.48 2.79 23.32
N PHE A 279 20.39 3.57 23.35
CA PHE A 279 20.05 4.55 22.33
C PHE A 279 21.18 5.55 22.08
N GLU A 280 21.73 6.13 23.14
CA GLU A 280 22.86 7.06 23.06
C GLU A 280 24.05 6.42 22.33
N THR A 281 24.39 5.18 22.71
CA THR A 281 25.49 4.44 22.10
C THR A 281 25.24 4.17 20.61
N PHE A 282 24.03 3.73 20.23
CA PHE A 282 23.70 3.41 18.83
C PHE A 282 23.59 4.63 17.94
N VAL A 283 23.01 5.74 18.43
CA VAL A 283 22.90 6.98 17.65
C VAL A 283 24.27 7.60 17.43
N ASN A 284 25.15 7.56 18.44
CA ASN A 284 26.52 8.06 18.33
C ASN A 284 27.41 7.17 17.44
N ALA A 285 27.18 5.85 17.41
CA ALA A 285 27.98 4.91 16.62
C ALA A 285 27.53 4.73 15.17
N SER A 286 26.24 4.95 14.85
CA SER A 286 25.70 4.73 13.51
C SER A 286 25.68 6.02 12.69
N SER A 287 26.16 5.95 11.43
CA SER A 287 26.01 7.01 10.42
C SER A 287 24.79 6.82 9.51
N ASN A 288 24.08 5.69 9.63
CA ASN A 288 22.89 5.39 8.82
C ASN A 288 21.61 5.89 9.50
N GLU A 289 20.85 6.72 8.78
CA GLU A 289 19.61 7.36 9.24
C GLU A 289 18.47 6.35 9.50
N GLU A 290 18.34 5.29 8.69
CA GLU A 290 17.32 4.26 8.89
C GLU A 290 17.51 3.52 10.22
N ILE A 291 18.77 3.21 10.57
CA ILE A 291 19.14 2.55 11.83
C ILE A 291 18.84 3.49 13.01
N ARG A 292 19.13 4.79 12.87
CA ARG A 292 18.80 5.77 13.92
C ARG A 292 17.30 5.88 14.16
N ASN A 293 16.49 5.90 13.10
CA ASN A 293 15.04 5.97 13.19
C ASN A 293 14.42 4.72 13.81
N ALA A 294 14.92 3.52 13.43
CA ALA A 294 14.46 2.26 14.02
C ALA A 294 14.81 2.17 15.52
N VAL A 295 16.03 2.56 15.90
CA VAL A 295 16.47 2.56 17.30
C VAL A 295 15.71 3.59 18.12
N LEU A 296 15.41 4.78 17.57
CA LEU A 296 14.57 5.79 18.21
C LEU A 296 13.16 5.26 18.50
N LEU A 297 12.52 4.62 17.53
CA LEU A 297 11.19 4.06 17.68
C LEU A 297 11.15 2.99 18.77
N GLN A 298 12.10 2.05 18.75
CA GLN A 298 12.19 0.98 19.74
C GLN A 298 12.48 1.51 21.15
N THR A 299 13.34 2.53 21.26
CA THR A 299 13.67 3.19 22.53
C THR A 299 12.46 3.93 23.09
N THR A 300 11.73 4.66 22.23
CA THR A 300 10.48 5.34 22.59
C THR A 300 9.46 4.32 23.12
N LYS A 301 9.29 3.19 22.43
CA LYS A 301 8.44 2.09 22.90
C LYS A 301 8.89 1.58 24.26
N ALA A 302 10.18 1.38 24.50
CA ALA A 302 10.70 0.90 25.78
C ALA A 302 10.51 1.90 26.95
N ILE A 303 10.54 3.21 26.69
CA ILE A 303 10.38 4.26 27.71
C ILE A 303 8.90 4.44 28.09
N PHE A 304 8.01 4.39 27.11
CA PHE A 304 6.58 4.67 27.29
C PHE A 304 5.72 3.43 27.51
N SER A 305 6.23 2.23 27.18
CA SER A 305 5.56 0.99 27.57
C SER A 305 5.70 0.73 29.08
N ASN A 306 4.72 0.02 29.63
CA ASN A 306 4.71 -0.44 31.01
C ASN A 306 4.84 -1.97 31.03
N PRO A 307 6.05 -2.53 30.83
CA PRO A 307 6.21 -3.97 30.69
C PRO A 307 5.91 -4.72 31.99
N GLN A 308 5.30 -5.90 31.86
CA GLN A 308 5.03 -6.78 33.00
C GLN A 308 6.36 -7.33 33.55
N SER A 309 6.78 -6.87 34.72
CA SER A 309 8.02 -7.33 35.36
C SER A 309 7.92 -8.72 36.01
N GLY A 310 6.73 -9.33 36.03
CA GLY A 310 6.44 -10.58 36.74
C GLY A 310 6.25 -10.44 38.25
N TYR A 311 6.54 -9.28 38.85
CA TYR A 311 6.33 -9.01 40.29
C TYR A 311 4.91 -8.53 40.62
N LEU A 312 4.25 -7.90 39.65
CA LEU A 312 2.84 -7.54 39.69
C LEU A 312 2.11 -8.38 38.64
N LYS A 313 1.03 -9.06 39.06
CA LYS A 313 0.07 -9.66 38.12
C LYS A 313 -0.92 -8.55 37.76
N GLU A 314 -1.02 -8.19 36.49
CA GLU A 314 -2.17 -7.44 36.00
C GLU A 314 -3.31 -8.42 35.72
N ASP A 315 -4.48 -8.15 36.30
CA ASP A 315 -5.74 -8.66 35.79
C ASP A 315 -6.10 -7.83 34.55
N GLY A 316 -5.55 -8.18 33.38
CA GLY A 316 -5.97 -7.60 32.09
C GLY A 316 -4.86 -7.36 31.07
N SER A 317 -5.06 -7.91 29.88
CA SER A 317 -4.37 -7.66 28.59
C SER A 317 -2.85 -7.87 28.54
N SER A 318 -2.47 -9.11 28.23
CA SER A 318 -1.22 -9.42 27.54
C SER A 318 -1.27 -8.90 26.09
N ASP A 319 -0.86 -7.65 25.89
CA ASP A 319 -0.74 -7.03 24.55
C ASP A 319 0.51 -7.51 23.77
N ASP A 320 1.41 -8.24 24.44
CA ASP A 320 2.65 -8.75 23.83
C ASP A 320 2.43 -9.93 22.85
N SER A 321 1.28 -10.62 22.90
CA SER A 321 0.97 -11.70 21.97
C SER A 321 0.41 -11.21 20.63
N ALA A 322 -0.16 -10.00 20.56
CA ALA A 322 -0.73 -9.45 19.34
C ALA A 322 0.34 -9.06 18.30
N HIS A 323 1.48 -8.53 18.76
CA HIS A 323 2.53 -8.05 17.86
C HIS A 323 3.44 -9.15 17.31
N ILE A 324 3.65 -10.26 18.02
CA ILE A 324 4.35 -11.42 17.46
C ILE A 324 3.52 -12.05 16.32
N ILE A 325 2.20 -12.04 16.45
CA ILE A 325 1.28 -12.53 15.41
C ILE A 325 1.28 -11.60 14.18
N GLU A 326 1.37 -10.28 14.35
CA GLU A 326 1.49 -9.33 13.24
C GLU A 326 2.80 -9.47 12.45
N ILE A 327 3.95 -9.60 13.15
CA ILE A 327 5.26 -9.76 12.49
C ILE A 327 5.30 -11.08 11.69
N ILE A 328 4.73 -12.18 12.23
CA ILE A 328 4.66 -13.46 11.51
C ILE A 328 3.73 -13.35 10.29
N LYS A 329 2.65 -12.55 10.37
CA LYS A 329 1.70 -12.35 9.27
C LYS A 329 2.29 -11.53 8.13
N ASP A 330 3.13 -10.54 8.42
CA ASP A 330 3.80 -9.75 7.39
C ASP A 330 4.98 -10.50 6.75
N VAL A 331 5.73 -11.30 7.51
CA VAL A 331 6.75 -12.20 6.94
C VAL A 331 6.09 -13.28 6.05
N SER A 332 4.94 -13.84 6.46
CA SER A 332 4.17 -14.78 5.64
C SER A 332 3.70 -14.18 4.32
N LYS A 333 3.29 -12.90 4.30
CA LYS A 333 2.91 -12.19 3.06
C LYS A 333 4.10 -11.94 2.13
N LEU A 334 5.30 -11.71 2.69
CA LEU A 334 6.53 -11.53 1.90
C LEU A 334 7.05 -12.84 1.29
N THR A 335 6.71 -13.98 1.89
CA THR A 335 7.15 -15.31 1.41
C THR A 335 6.20 -15.93 0.38
N ASN A 336 4.99 -15.37 0.23
CA ASN A 336 3.94 -15.83 -0.69
C ASN A 336 3.79 -14.91 -1.93
N ARG A 337 4.84 -14.21 -2.33
CA ARG A 337 4.91 -13.47 -3.60
C ARG A 337 6.00 -14.02 -4.50
#